data_AF-A0A7R8NTL6-F1
#
_entry.id   AF-A0A7R8NTL6-F1
#
_cell.length_a   1.000
_cell.length_b   1.000
_cell.length_c   1.000
_cell.angle_alpha   90.00
_cell.angle_beta   90.00
_cell.angle_gamma   90.00
#
_symmetry.space_group_name_H-M   'P 1'
#
loop_
_entity.id
_entity.type
_entity.pdbx_description
1 polymer ?
#
loop_
_entity_poly.entity_id
_entity_poly.type
_entity_poly.pdbx_seq_one_letter_code
_entity_poly.pdbx_strand_id
1 'polypeptide(L)'
;MSERTGGRSYEGRSVTVTFEAGRCRHAAECVRGLPEVFDTGRRPWIRPDGADADRVVEVVRRCPSGALRYERTDGGVGARPPSV
;
A
#
# COMPACT_ATOMS: atom_id res chain seq x y z
N MET A 1 -1.57 -12.05 22.97
CA MET A 1 -0.91 -12.32 21.68
C MET A 1 -1.99 -12.47 20.60
N SER A 2 -2.49 -11.36 20.06
CA SER A 2 -3.47 -11.36 18.95
C SER A 2 -3.08 -10.26 17.97
N GLU A 3 -1.93 -10.43 17.33
CA GLU A 3 -1.50 -9.59 16.22
C GLU A 3 -2.06 -10.17 14.92
N ARG A 4 -3.39 -10.13 14.76
CA ARG A 4 -4.00 -10.25 13.43
C ARG A 4 -4.41 -8.87 12.98
N THR A 5 -3.39 -8.09 12.65
CA THR A 5 -3.48 -6.83 11.92
C THR A 5 -4.23 -7.09 10.61
N GLY A 6 -5.49 -6.66 10.57
CA GLY A 6 -6.49 -7.00 9.56
C GLY A 6 -6.33 -6.23 8.26
N GLY A 7 -5.17 -6.34 7.63
CA GLY A 7 -4.85 -5.74 6.35
C GLY A 7 -5.29 -6.59 5.17
N ARG A 8 -5.72 -5.95 4.08
CA ARG A 8 -5.84 -6.59 2.77
C ARG A 8 -4.56 -6.32 1.98
N SER A 9 -3.86 -7.38 1.61
CA SER A 9 -2.67 -7.30 0.75
C SER A 9 -3.06 -7.44 -0.71
N TYR A 10 -2.44 -6.61 -1.54
CA TYR A 10 -2.59 -6.57 -2.99
C TYR A 10 -1.22 -6.75 -3.59
N GLU A 11 -0.96 -7.94 -4.10
CA GLU A 11 0.30 -8.30 -4.71
C GLU A 11 0.33 -7.77 -6.14
N GLY A 12 1.41 -7.10 -6.49
CA GLY A 12 1.71 -6.69 -7.86
C GLY A 12 3.07 -7.22 -8.30
N ARG A 13 3.40 -7.02 -9.58
CA ARG A 13 4.65 -7.56 -10.17
C ARG A 13 5.90 -6.97 -9.53
N SER A 14 5.90 -5.68 -9.20
CA SER A 14 7.07 -4.96 -8.67
C SER A 14 6.91 -4.51 -7.22
N VAL A 15 5.68 -4.40 -6.72
CA VAL A 15 5.38 -3.96 -5.35
C VAL A 15 4.08 -4.58 -4.86
N THR A 16 4.07 -5.00 -3.61
CA THR A 16 2.89 -5.45 -2.87
C THR A 16 2.42 -4.32 -1.95
N VAL A 17 1.12 -4.02 -1.98
CA VAL A 17 0.51 -2.97 -1.15
C VAL A 17 -0.44 -3.60 -0.15
N THR A 18 -0.24 -3.34 1.14
CA THR A 18 -1.15 -3.76 2.20
C THR A 18 -1.97 -2.57 2.68
N PHE A 19 -3.28 -2.75 2.77
CA PHE A 19 -4.22 -1.74 3.25
C PHE A 19 -4.91 -2.16 4.54
N GLU A 20 -4.75 -1.32 5.56
CA GLU A 20 -5.37 -1.44 6.88
C GLU A 20 -6.58 -0.52 6.98
N ALA A 21 -7.78 -1.06 6.76
CA ALA A 21 -9.02 -0.28 6.85
C ALA A 21 -9.18 0.37 8.25
N GLY A 22 -8.77 -0.32 9.31
CA GLY A 22 -8.86 0.19 10.69
C GLY A 22 -7.98 1.41 11.00
N ARG A 23 -6.97 1.69 10.17
CA ARG A 23 -6.09 2.88 10.31
C ARG A 23 -6.42 3.97 9.29
N CYS A 24 -7.27 3.69 8.31
CA CYS A 24 -7.58 4.63 7.24
C CYS A 24 -8.48 5.76 7.75
N ARG A 25 -8.01 7.00 7.67
CA ARG A 25 -8.81 8.19 8.01
C ARG A 25 -9.60 8.78 6.83
N HIS A 26 -9.70 8.04 5.72
CA HIS A 26 -10.37 8.47 4.48
C HIS A 26 -9.90 9.83 3.93
N ALA A 27 -8.59 10.12 4.03
CA ALA A 27 -8.01 11.36 3.51
C ALA A 27 -8.06 11.48 1.98
N ALA A 28 -8.38 10.41 1.26
CA ALA A 28 -8.42 10.31 -0.20
C ALA A 28 -7.11 10.66 -0.94
N GLU A 29 -5.99 10.84 -0.23
CA GLU A 29 -4.68 11.13 -0.85
C GLU A 29 -4.21 10.01 -1.77
N CYS A 30 -4.52 8.75 -1.46
CA CYS A 30 -4.15 7.61 -2.30
C CYS A 30 -4.88 7.62 -3.66
N VAL A 31 -6.21 7.76 -3.62
CA VAL A 31 -7.06 7.80 -4.83
C VAL A 31 -6.85 9.07 -5.65
N ARG A 32 -6.53 10.20 -5.01
CA ARG A 32 -6.21 11.47 -5.70
C ARG A 32 -4.81 11.46 -6.31
N GLY A 33 -3.84 10.85 -5.61
CA GLY A 33 -2.46 10.79 -6.05
C GLY A 33 -2.25 9.80 -7.20
N LEU A 34 -2.92 8.64 -7.17
CA LEU A 34 -2.75 7.57 -8.15
C LEU A 34 -4.09 6.84 -8.42
N PRO A 35 -5.06 7.47 -9.11
CA PRO A 35 -6.36 6.86 -9.39
C PRO A 35 -6.27 5.60 -10.28
N GLU A 36 -5.20 5.46 -11.06
CA GLU A 36 -4.94 4.27 -11.88
C GLU A 36 -4.63 3.02 -11.03
N VAL A 37 -4.13 3.22 -9.81
CA VAL A 37 -3.78 2.16 -8.84
C VAL A 37 -4.82 2.02 -7.75
N PHE A 38 -5.27 3.13 -7.16
CA PHE A 38 -6.25 3.18 -6.07
C PHE A 38 -7.60 3.67 -6.60
N ASP A 39 -8.53 2.75 -6.79
CA ASP A 39 -9.87 3.04 -7.31
C ASP A 39 -10.91 2.26 -6.52
N THR A 40 -11.70 2.96 -5.71
CA THR A 40 -12.73 2.37 -4.84
C THR A 40 -13.96 1.86 -5.59
N GLY A 41 -14.13 2.21 -6.87
CA GLY A 41 -15.24 1.77 -7.72
C GLY A 41 -15.01 0.40 -8.37
N ARG A 42 -13.77 -0.09 -8.40
CA ARG A 42 -13.40 -1.38 -9.00
C ARG A 42 -13.05 -2.44 -7.95
N ARG A 43 -13.06 -3.71 -8.37
CA ARG A 43 -12.55 -4.84 -7.58
C ARG A 43 -11.57 -5.66 -8.42
N PRO A 44 -10.31 -5.84 -7.98
CA PRO A 44 -9.68 -5.28 -6.78
C PRO A 44 -9.48 -3.76 -6.87
N TRP A 45 -9.68 -3.06 -5.75
CA TRP A 45 -9.64 -1.59 -5.66
C TRP A 45 -8.23 -1.02 -5.57
N ILE A 46 -7.25 -1.84 -5.18
CA ILE A 46 -5.83 -1.51 -5.26
C ILE A 46 -5.20 -2.42 -6.31
N ARG A 47 -4.52 -1.83 -7.27
CA ARG A 47 -3.75 -2.52 -8.31
C ARG A 47 -2.35 -1.95 -8.40
N PRO A 48 -1.38 -2.54 -7.69
CA PRO A 48 -0.02 -2.03 -7.71
C PRO A 48 0.60 -2.05 -9.12
N ASP A 49 0.14 -2.96 -9.98
CA ASP A 49 0.53 -3.04 -11.40
C ASP A 49 -0.02 -1.93 -12.31
N GLY A 50 -0.89 -1.06 -11.79
CA GLY A 50 -1.48 0.04 -12.56
C GLY A 50 -0.49 1.15 -12.89
N ALA A 51 0.60 1.27 -12.14
CA ALA A 51 1.62 2.30 -12.27
C ALA A 51 3.02 1.76 -11.91
N ASP A 52 4.05 2.60 -12.08
CA ASP A 52 5.39 2.34 -11.57
C ASP A 52 5.41 2.15 -10.04
N ALA A 53 6.20 1.19 -9.57
CA ALA A 53 6.34 0.92 -8.14
C ALA A 53 6.75 2.16 -7.34
N ASP A 54 7.64 2.99 -7.88
CA ASP A 54 8.08 4.23 -7.23
C ASP A 54 6.94 5.25 -7.06
N ARG A 55 6.03 5.35 -8.05
CA ARG A 55 4.83 6.21 -7.95
C ARG A 55 3.90 5.70 -6.84
N VAL A 56 3.71 4.37 -6.77
CA VAL A 56 2.89 3.73 -5.74
C VAL A 56 3.47 4.01 -4.36
N VAL A 57 4.77 3.80 -4.18
CA VAL A 57 5.48 4.04 -2.92
C VAL A 57 5.36 5.50 -2.48
N GLU A 58 5.55 6.44 -3.39
CA GLU A 58 5.43 7.88 -3.11
C GLU A 58 4.03 8.23 -2.58
N VAL A 59 2.98 7.71 -3.22
CA VAL A 59 1.60 7.94 -2.79
C VAL A 59 1.27 7.24 -1.48
N VAL A 60 1.80 6.04 -1.26
CA VAL A 60 1.67 5.33 0.02
C VAL A 60 2.35 6.12 1.16
N ARG A 61 3.52 6.72 0.92
CA ARG A 61 4.24 7.57 1.90
C ARG A 61 3.49 8.85 2.24
N ARG A 62 2.70 9.38 1.31
CA ARG A 62 1.83 10.53 1.57
C ARG A 62 0.66 10.20 2.48
N CYS A 63 0.39 8.92 2.77
CA CYS A 63 -0.67 8.53 3.68
C CYS A 63 -0.35 9.00 5.12
N PRO A 64 -1.05 10.02 5.64
CA PRO A 64 -0.73 10.60 6.95
C PRO A 64 -1.11 9.68 8.13
N SER A 65 -1.97 8.70 7.89
CA SER A 65 -2.42 7.76 8.94
C SER A 65 -1.63 6.45 8.95
N GLY A 66 -0.72 6.23 8.00
CA GLY A 66 0.03 4.97 7.89
C GLY A 66 -0.86 3.75 7.64
N ALA A 67 -2.04 3.95 7.02
CA ALA A 67 -2.98 2.87 6.70
C ALA A 67 -2.54 2.02 5.50
N LEU A 68 -1.68 2.57 4.66
CA LEU A 68 -1.11 1.89 3.52
C LEU A 68 0.33 1.52 3.83
N ARG A 69 0.69 0.26 3.60
CA ARG A 69 2.06 -0.25 3.64
C ARG A 69 2.42 -0.75 2.24
N TYR A 70 3.70 -0.68 1.89
CA TYR A 70 4.21 -1.23 0.65
C TYR A 70 5.38 -2.16 0.93
N GLU A 71 5.63 -3.09 0.02
CA GLU A 71 6.76 -4.00 0.02
C GLU A 71 7.24 -4.16 -1.42
N ARG A 72 8.48 -3.77 -1.72
CA ARG A 72 9.02 -3.88 -3.08
C ARG A 72 9.44 -5.33 -3.33
N THR A 73 8.94 -5.91 -4.42
CA THR A 73 9.28 -7.27 -4.88
C THR A 73 10.45 -7.26 -5.87
N ASP A 74 10.90 -6.08 -6.30
CA ASP A 74 11.97 -5.83 -7.29
C ASP A 74 13.39 -6.23 -6.81
N GLY A 75 13.54 -7.26 -5.99
CA GLY A 75 14.85 -7.77 -5.52
C GLY A 75 15.57 -6.90 -4.49
N GLY A 76 15.03 -5.72 -4.16
CA GLY A 76 15.52 -4.89 -3.08
C GLY A 76 15.02 -5.39 -1.72
N VAL A 77 15.81 -6.26 -1.07
CA VAL A 77 15.75 -6.53 0.37
C VAL A 77 15.62 -5.20 1.14
N GLY A 78 14.40 -4.89 1.56
CA GLY A 78 14.02 -3.58 2.08
C GLY A 78 13.31 -3.67 3.43
N ALA A 79 14.12 -3.83 4.47
CA ALA A 79 13.86 -3.43 5.86
C ALA A 79 12.66 -4.06 6.61
N ARG A 80 12.90 -5.25 7.17
CA ARG A 80 12.58 -5.43 8.60
C ARG A 80 13.59 -4.58 9.37
N PRO A 81 13.21 -3.62 10.22
CA PRO A 81 14.14 -3.19 11.26
C PRO A 81 14.42 -4.44 12.11
N PRO A 82 15.68 -4.88 12.31
CA PRO A 82 15.95 -5.78 13.41
C PRO A 82 15.64 -4.98 14.68
N SER A 83 14.58 -5.37 15.40
CA SER A 83 14.40 -4.94 16.77
C SER A 83 15.58 -5.50 17.56
N VAL A 84 16.54 -4.63 17.86
CA VAL A 84 17.60 -4.83 18.87
C VAL A 84 17.04 -4.46 20.24
#